data_AF-A0A0R2QK56-F1
#
_entry.id   AF-A0A0R2QK56-F1
#
_cell.length_a   1.000
_cell.length_b   1.000
_cell.length_c   1.000
_cell.angle_alpha   90.00
_cell.angle_beta   90.00
_cell.angle_gamma   90.00
#
_symmetry.space_group_name_H-M   'P 1'
#
loop_
_entity.id
_entity.type
_entity.pdbx_description
1 polymer ?
#
loop_
_entity_poly.entity_id
_entity_poly.type
_entity_poly.pdbx_seq_one_letter_code
_entity_poly.pdbx_strand_id
1 'polypeptide(L)' 'MTELITNLISLAVTDTGLVQMSTKYKGKSLQIDWGLIQQIEQKCKVLNALLDLPENKGVKRVNLSQPDLPIVS' A
#
# COMPACT_ATOMS: atom_id res chain seq x y z
N MET A 1 -8.66 -2.52 5.79
CA MET A 1 -7.30 -2.61 6.39
C MET A 1 -6.99 -3.96 7.03
N THR A 2 -7.86 -4.56 7.83
CA THR A 2 -7.56 -5.83 8.56
C THR A 2 -7.04 -6.94 7.65
N GLU A 3 -7.63 -7.12 6.46
CA GLU A 3 -7.18 -8.11 5.48
C GLU A 3 -5.71 -7.95 5.07
N LEU A 4 -5.25 -6.72 4.87
CA LEU A 4 -3.87 -6.44 4.44
C LEU A 4 -2.86 -6.87 5.51
N ILE A 5 -3.21 -6.70 6.79
CA ILE A 5 -2.36 -7.07 7.92
C ILE A 5 -2.42 -8.59 8.16
N THR A 6 -3.61 -9.19 8.09
CA THR A 6 -3.79 -10.64 8.24
C THR A 6 -3.03 -11.42 7.18
N ASN A 7 -2.97 -10.91 5.95
CA ASN A 7 -2.26 -11.54 4.84
C ASN A 7 -0.85 -10.96 4.62
N LEU A 8 -0.28 -10.26 5.60
CA LEU A 8 1.05 -9.68 5.51
C LEU A 8 2.07 -10.78 5.16
N ILE A 9 2.81 -10.57 4.09
CA ILE A 9 3.90 -11.44 3.65
C ILE A 9 5.22 -10.90 4.19
N SER A 10 5.44 -9.59 4.05
CA SER A 10 6.62 -8.92 4.60
C SER A 10 6.37 -7.44 4.85
N LEU A 11 7.10 -6.91 5.83
CA LEU A 11 7.24 -5.48 6.08
C LEU A 11 8.74 -5.19 6.21
N ALA A 12 9.27 -4.35 5.32
CA ALA A 12 10.66 -3.98 5.27
C ALA A 12 10.83 -2.49 5.54
N VAL A 13 11.92 -2.14 6.22
CA VAL A 13 12.33 -0.76 6.50
C VAL A 13 13.77 -0.60 6.05
N THR A 14 14.05 0.41 5.23
CA THR A 14 15.41 0.74 4.81
C THR A 14 16.17 1.45 5.93
N ASP A 15 17.50 1.54 5.80
CA ASP A 15 18.35 2.39 6.65
C ASP A 15 17.93 3.87 6.65
N THR A 16 17.32 4.33 5.55
CA THR A 16 16.72 5.65 5.38
C THR A 16 15.28 5.78 5.90
N GLY A 17 14.72 4.73 6.50
CA GLY A 17 13.38 4.73 7.11
C GLY A 17 12.22 4.60 6.12
N LEU A 18 12.48 4.22 4.86
CA LEU A 18 11.42 3.95 3.88
C LEU A 18 10.78 2.59 4.17
N VAL A 19 9.46 2.58 4.22
CA VAL A 19 8.67 1.39 4.55
C VAL A 19 8.03 0.81 3.29
N GLN A 20 8.23 -0.49 3.09
CA GLN A 20 7.60 -1.27 2.04
C GLN A 20 6.88 -2.47 2.65
N MET A 21 5.67 -2.74 2.18
CA MET A 21 4.83 -3.85 2.62
C MET A 21 4.49 -4.73 1.42
N SER A 22 4.58 -6.04 1.60
CA SER A 22 4.03 -7.03 0.67
C SER A 22 2.93 -7.81 1.38
N THR A 23 1.78 -7.96 0.75
CA THR A 23 0.59 -8.63 1.32
C THR A 23 -0.23 -9.31 0.24
N LYS A 24 -1.35 -9.94 0.63
CA LYS A 24 -2.42 -10.32 -0.29
C LYS A 24 -3.70 -9.54 0.00
N TYR A 25 -4.31 -9.03 -1.07
CA TYR A 25 -5.61 -8.38 -1.04
C TYR A 25 -6.53 -9.07 -2.04
N LYS A 26 -7.71 -9.52 -1.60
CA LYS A 26 -8.68 -10.30 -2.38
C LYS A 26 -8.03 -11.50 -3.08
N GLY A 27 -7.13 -12.18 -2.36
CA GLY A 27 -6.39 -13.35 -2.83
C GLY A 27 -5.23 -13.06 -3.80
N LYS A 28 -4.98 -11.80 -4.18
CA LYS A 28 -3.91 -11.40 -5.10
C LYS A 28 -2.76 -10.75 -4.34
N SER A 29 -1.53 -10.98 -4.79
CA SER A 29 -0.35 -10.32 -4.24
C SER A 29 -0.40 -8.82 -4.52
N LEU A 30 -0.11 -8.02 -3.49
CA LEU A 30 -0.08 -6.57 -3.53
C LEU A 30 1.17 -6.08 -2.78
N GLN A 31 1.95 -5.23 -3.44
CA GLN A 31 3.02 -4.46 -2.84
C GLN A 31 2.52 -3.04 -2.55
N ILE A 32 2.86 -2.50 -1.38
CA ILE A 32 2.56 -1.14 -0.97
C ILE A 32 3.86 -0.48 -0.57
N ASP A 33 4.26 0.54 -1.32
CA ASP A 33 5.39 1.39 -0.95
C ASP A 33 4.85 2.56 -0.14
N TRP A 34 4.96 2.49 1.18
CA TRP A 34 4.50 3.55 2.07
C TRP A 34 5.41 4.77 2.03
N GLY A 35 6.67 4.60 1.60
CA GLY A 35 7.71 5.62 1.73
C GLY A 35 7.99 5.88 3.21
N LEU A 36 8.28 7.13 3.57
CA LEU A 36 8.37 7.51 4.98
C LEU A 36 6.99 7.49 5.65
N ILE A 37 6.92 7.23 6.96
CA ILE A 37 5.64 7.00 7.66
C ILE A 37 4.83 8.26 7.99
N GLN A 38 5.32 9.46 7.68
CA GLN A 38 4.52 10.68 7.89
C GLN A 38 3.20 10.59 7.10
N GLN A 39 2.16 11.22 7.64
CA GLN A 39 0.82 11.25 7.05
C GLN A 39 0.20 9.85 6.86
N ILE A 40 0.57 8.86 7.69
CA ILE A 40 0.09 7.47 7.55
C ILE A 40 -1.44 7.37 7.51
N GLU A 41 -2.15 8.20 8.27
CA GLU A 41 -3.62 8.22 8.23
C GLU A 41 -4.18 8.64 6.86
N GLN A 42 -3.58 9.65 6.21
CA GLN A 42 -3.94 10.05 4.86
C GLN A 42 -3.59 8.95 3.85
N LYS A 43 -2.40 8.35 3.97
CA LYS A 43 -1.96 7.24 3.10
C LYS A 43 -2.91 6.05 3.19
N CYS A 44 -3.37 5.69 4.39
CA CYS A 44 -4.35 4.63 4.59
C CYS A 44 -5.71 4.96 3.94
N LYS A 45 -6.18 6.22 4.04
CA LYS A 45 -7.41 6.67 3.36
C LYS A 45 -7.27 6.58 1.85
N VAL A 46 -6.16 7.07 1.30
CA VAL A 46 -5.86 7.03 -0.14
C VAL A 46 -5.77 5.59 -0.63
N LEU A 47 -5.08 4.71 0.09
CA LEU A 47 -5.00 3.28 -0.26
C LEU A 47 -6.38 2.63 -0.31
N ASN A 48 -7.22 2.85 0.71
CA ASN A 48 -8.57 2.27 0.72
C ASN A 48 -9.38 2.76 -0.49
N ALA A 49 -9.37 4.08 -0.76
CA ALA A 49 -10.06 4.65 -1.92
C ALA A 49 -9.55 4.05 -3.23
N LEU A 50 -8.23 3.93 -3.42
CA LEU A 50 -7.65 3.32 -4.61
C LEU A 50 -8.04 1.86 -4.78
N LEU A 51 -8.07 1.07 -3.71
CA LEU A 51 -8.42 -0.36 -3.75
C LEU A 51 -9.92 -0.63 -3.97
N ASP A 52 -10.76 0.37 -3.74
CA ASP A 52 -12.21 0.32 -3.99
C ASP A 52 -12.56 0.66 -5.45
N LEU A 53 -11.67 1.36 -6.17
CA LEU A 53 -11.85 1.68 -7.59
C LEU A 53 -11.84 0.41 -8.46
N PRO A 54 -12.85 0.20 -9.33
CA PRO A 54 -12.95 -0.99 -10.19
C PRO A 54 -11.72 -1.24 -11.08
N GLU A 55 -11.11 -0.17 -11.59
CA GLU A 55 -9.92 -0.16 -12.43
C GLU A 55 -8.68 -0.74 -11.71
N ASN A 56 -8.64 -0.66 -10.38
CA ASN A 56 -7.50 -1.10 -9.56
C ASN A 56 -7.67 -2.53 -9.00
N LYS A 57 -8.73 -3.27 -9.37
CA LYS A 57 -8.98 -4.65 -8.89
C LYS A 57 -7.86 -5.65 -9.20
N GLY A 58 -6.92 -5.30 -10.08
CA GLY A 58 -5.78 -6.12 -10.48
C GLY A 58 -4.43 -5.51 -10.18
N VAL A 59 -4.38 -4.38 -9.47
CA VAL A 59 -3.13 -3.68 -9.17
C VAL A 59 -2.19 -4.57 -8.39
N LYS A 60 -0.91 -4.57 -8.76
CA LYS A 60 0.13 -5.35 -8.08
C LYS A 60 0.97 -4.48 -7.16
N ARG A 61 0.99 -3.17 -7.38
CA ARG A 61 1.77 -2.21 -6.60
C ARG A 61 1.03 -0.88 -6.43
N VAL A 62 1.04 -0.36 -5.21
CA VAL A 62 0.58 0.99 -4.89
C VAL A 62 1.71 1.75 -4.21
N ASN A 63 2.13 2.87 -4.78
CA ASN A 63 3.12 3.77 -4.18
C ASN A 63 2.42 4.97 -3.55
N LEU A 64 2.62 5.14 -2.24
CA LEU A 64 2.04 6.17 -1.38
C LEU A 64 3.11 7.11 -0.81
N SER A 65 4.31 7.11 -1.38
CA SER A 65 5.41 8.00 -0.94
C SER A 65 5.00 9.47 -1.03
N GLN A 66 4.16 9.82 -2.02
CA GLN A 66 3.45 11.09 -2.12
C GLN A 66 1.94 10.82 -2.10
N PRO A 67 1.23 11.04 -0.98
CA PRO A 67 -0.18 10.67 -0.86
C PRO A 67 -1.12 11.47 -1.78
N ASP A 68 -0.73 12.68 -2.19
CA ASP A 68 -1.53 13.52 -3.10
C ASP A 68 -1.39 13.10 -4.57
N LEU A 69 -0.35 12.32 -4.90
CA LEU A 69 -0.04 11.84 -6.25
C LEU A 69 0.35 10.34 -6.20
N PRO A 70 -0.58 9.46 -5.79
CA PRO A 70 -0.29 8.04 -5.68
C PRO A 70 -0.09 7.39 -7.06
N ILE A 71 0.77 6.38 -7.12
CA ILE A 71 1.03 5.63 -8.37
C ILE A 71 0.55 4.19 -8.19
N VAL A 72 -0.17 3.67 -9.19
CA VAL A 72 -0.68 2.30 -9.23
C VAL A 72 -0.16 1.58 -10.47
N SER A 73 0.24 0.31 -10.33
CA SER A 73 0.72 -0.54 -11.45
C SER A 73 0.48 -2.03 -11.22
#